data_AF-A0A1F6EZU5-F1
#
_entry.id   AF-A0A1F6EZU5-F1
#
_cell.length_a   1.000
_cell.length_b   1.000
_cell.length_c   1.000
_cell.angle_alpha   90.00
_cell.angle_beta   90.00
_cell.angle_gamma   90.00
#
_symmetry.space_group_name_H-M   'P 1'
#
loop_
_entity.id
_entity.type
_entity.pdbx_description
1 polymer ?
#
loop_
_entity_poly.entity_id
_entity_poly.type
_entity_poly.pdbx_seq_one_letter_code
_entity_poly.pdbx_strand_id
1 'polypeptide(L)'
;MTALLLWLLTAVIASVPVFTLAWISKKIDPLLQTWRFDKRLLTAAQVLRWTLCLVVATMGVFLPLYYEYPDWPGKLYAIEDGRLVEQPWGTFEYGKTLVRMPSPDAEIAKHRTSVSPITTNPKVRRISYQITAYVTDHERYLRAKPERLNAAVGYGFAGGINKDELRKLIEYWAYELNDAKSAEFAEFYNPLSDAQQKKFRSLAQDWLNKQLAPEAATVGISEFTVQ
;
A
#
# COMPACT_ATOMS: atom_id res chain seq x y z
N MET A 1 6.62 -22.95 12.50
CA MET A 1 6.26 -23.55 13.80
C MET A 1 6.38 -22.56 14.97
N THR A 2 7.32 -21.61 14.94
CA THR A 2 7.58 -20.63 16.03
C THR A 2 6.58 -19.49 16.16
N ALA A 3 5.97 -19.01 15.08
CA ALA A 3 4.95 -17.95 15.14
C ALA A 3 3.61 -18.43 15.74
N LEU A 4 3.18 -19.65 15.43
CA LEU A 4 2.05 -20.30 16.11
C LEU A 4 2.34 -20.43 17.61
N LEU A 5 3.55 -20.80 17.98
CA LEU A 5 3.99 -20.86 19.38
C LEU A 5 3.96 -19.48 20.03
N LEU A 6 4.39 -18.42 19.34
CA LEU A 6 4.36 -17.05 19.87
C LEU A 6 2.92 -16.52 20.00
N TRP A 7 2.04 -16.84 19.04
CA TRP A 7 0.62 -16.50 19.07
C TRP A 7 -0.12 -17.25 20.17
N LEU A 8 0.19 -18.54 20.35
CA LEU A 8 -0.25 -19.31 21.51
C LEU A 8 0.32 -18.71 22.80
N LEU A 9 1.57 -18.22 22.80
CA LEU A 9 2.18 -17.57 23.96
C LEU A 9 1.49 -16.25 24.29
N THR A 10 1.19 -15.39 23.31
CA THR A 10 0.45 -14.13 23.54
C THR A 10 -0.99 -14.39 23.92
N ALA A 11 -1.65 -15.40 23.34
CA ALA A 11 -2.98 -15.82 23.78
C ALA A 11 -2.96 -16.35 25.22
N VAL A 12 -1.95 -17.13 25.59
CA VAL A 12 -1.74 -17.61 26.97
C VAL A 12 -1.45 -16.44 27.90
N ILE A 13 -0.52 -15.53 27.55
CA ILE A 13 -0.18 -14.35 28.35
C ILE A 13 -1.37 -13.41 28.49
N ALA A 14 -2.17 -13.19 27.44
CA ALA A 14 -3.40 -12.39 27.50
C ALA A 14 -4.50 -13.07 28.31
N SER A 15 -4.53 -14.40 28.36
CA SER A 15 -5.46 -15.16 29.21
C SER A 15 -5.10 -15.11 30.69
N VAL A 16 -3.81 -14.94 31.04
CA VAL A 16 -3.34 -14.90 32.44
C VAL A 16 -4.02 -13.79 33.24
N PRO A 17 -4.11 -12.51 32.79
CA PRO A 17 -4.88 -11.45 33.44
C PRO A 17 -6.36 -11.81 33.60
N VAL A 18 -6.98 -12.45 32.61
CA VAL A 18 -8.39 -12.85 32.65
C VAL A 18 -8.62 -13.92 33.72
N PHE A 19 -7.74 -14.93 33.79
CA PHE A 19 -7.81 -15.99 34.79
C PHE A 19 -7.44 -15.51 36.19
N THR A 20 -6.41 -14.67 36.34
CA THR A 20 -6.05 -14.07 37.64
C THR A 20 -7.14 -13.14 38.15
N LEU A 21 -7.72 -12.30 37.29
CA LEU A 21 -8.88 -11.49 37.64
C LEU A 21 -10.04 -12.39 38.07
N ALA A 22 -10.41 -13.41 37.28
CA ALA A 22 -11.48 -14.36 37.61
C ALA A 22 -11.26 -15.07 38.96
N TRP A 23 -10.02 -15.48 39.25
CA TRP A 23 -9.65 -16.10 40.52
C TRP A 23 -9.72 -15.13 41.70
N ILE A 24 -9.21 -13.90 41.52
CA ILE A 24 -9.32 -12.81 42.51
C ILE A 24 -10.79 -12.51 42.79
N SER A 25 -11.66 -12.50 41.77
CA SER A 25 -13.13 -12.39 41.91
C SER A 25 -13.67 -13.40 42.90
N LYS A 26 -13.38 -14.68 42.70
CA LYS A 26 -13.93 -15.75 43.53
C LYS A 26 -13.55 -15.60 45.00
N LYS A 27 -12.41 -14.95 45.29
CA LYS A 27 -11.96 -14.67 46.66
C LYS A 27 -12.47 -13.35 47.23
N ILE A 28 -12.62 -12.32 46.39
CA ILE A 28 -13.01 -10.97 46.82
C ILE A 28 -14.54 -10.79 46.84
N ASP A 29 -15.28 -11.42 45.93
CA ASP A 29 -16.74 -11.31 45.85
C ASP A 29 -17.45 -11.72 47.17
N PRO A 30 -17.03 -12.78 47.89
CA PRO A 30 -17.57 -13.09 49.21
C PRO A 30 -17.26 -12.01 50.26
N LEU A 31 -16.06 -11.42 50.21
CA LEU A 31 -15.65 -10.35 51.12
C LEU A 31 -16.43 -9.05 50.84
N LEU A 32 -16.63 -8.71 49.57
CA LEU A 32 -17.43 -7.56 49.16
C LEU A 32 -18.93 -7.72 49.44
N GLN A 33 -19.45 -8.95 49.55
CA GLN A 33 -20.82 -9.20 49.99
C GLN A 33 -21.02 -9.03 51.51
N THR A 34 -19.96 -9.25 52.31
CA THR A 34 -20.03 -9.03 53.78
C THR A 34 -20.07 -7.56 54.16
N TRP A 35 -19.46 -6.69 53.34
CA TRP A 35 -19.56 -5.25 53.45
C TRP A 35 -20.78 -4.82 52.63
N ARG A 36 -21.83 -4.24 53.23
CA ARG A 36 -23.11 -3.91 52.57
C ARG A 36 -23.00 -2.82 51.49
N PHE A 37 -22.21 -3.05 50.44
CA PHE A 37 -22.11 -2.17 49.30
C PHE A 37 -23.43 -2.18 48.52
N ASP A 38 -23.78 -1.02 47.95
CA ASP A 38 -24.93 -0.92 47.07
C ASP A 38 -24.77 -1.92 45.91
N LYS A 39 -25.80 -2.76 45.71
CA LYS A 39 -25.82 -3.77 44.64
C LYS A 39 -25.53 -3.13 43.27
N ARG A 40 -25.91 -1.87 43.06
CA ARG A 40 -25.63 -1.14 41.82
C ARG A 40 -24.14 -0.92 41.59
N LEU A 41 -23.37 -0.62 42.64
CA LEU A 41 -21.92 -0.41 42.58
C LEU A 41 -21.18 -1.73 42.31
N LEU A 42 -21.62 -2.82 42.95
CA LEU A 42 -21.05 -4.15 42.71
C LEU A 42 -21.28 -4.61 41.27
N THR A 43 -22.49 -4.42 40.73
CA THR A 43 -22.79 -4.73 39.33
C THR A 43 -21.95 -3.86 38.38
N ALA A 44 -21.81 -2.57 38.65
CA ALA A 44 -21.00 -1.66 37.82
C ALA A 44 -19.52 -2.07 37.79
N ALA A 45 -18.94 -2.43 38.94
CA ALA A 45 -17.56 -2.91 39.03
C ALA A 45 -17.35 -4.22 38.27
N GLN A 46 -18.32 -5.14 38.35
CA GLN A 46 -18.27 -6.42 37.64
C GLN A 46 -18.36 -6.23 36.11
N VAL A 47 -19.24 -5.35 35.64
CA VAL A 47 -19.36 -5.00 34.22
C VAL A 47 -18.06 -4.37 33.71
N LEU A 48 -17.53 -3.34 34.39
CA LEU A 48 -16.30 -2.65 33.99
C LEU A 48 -15.13 -3.63 33.83
N ARG A 49 -15.03 -4.59 34.74
CA ARG A 49 -13.97 -5.61 34.74
C ARG A 49 -14.08 -6.58 33.57
N TRP A 50 -15.28 -7.07 33.27
CA TRP A 50 -15.49 -7.92 32.09
C TRP A 50 -15.26 -7.15 30.79
N THR A 51 -15.65 -5.87 30.74
CA THR A 51 -15.34 -4.99 29.61
C THR A 51 -13.84 -4.83 29.41
N LEU A 52 -13.07 -4.61 30.49
CA LEU A 52 -11.60 -4.52 30.41
C LEU A 52 -10.96 -5.82 29.93
N CYS A 53 -11.41 -6.98 30.44
CA CYS A 53 -10.94 -8.29 29.97
C CYS A 53 -11.23 -8.49 28.49
N LEU A 54 -12.43 -8.12 28.03
CA LEU A 54 -12.81 -8.21 26.64
C LEU A 54 -11.93 -7.32 25.77
N VAL A 55 -11.67 -6.07 26.18
CA VAL A 55 -10.81 -5.13 25.44
C VAL A 55 -9.37 -5.65 25.35
N VAL A 56 -8.81 -6.19 26.43
CA VAL A 56 -7.44 -6.76 26.40
C VAL A 56 -7.40 -8.00 25.52
N ALA A 57 -8.41 -8.87 25.58
CA ALA A 57 -8.50 -10.06 24.74
C ALA A 57 -8.66 -9.69 23.26
N THR A 58 -9.52 -8.72 22.93
CA THR A 58 -9.68 -8.25 21.56
C THR A 58 -8.41 -7.59 21.06
N MET A 59 -7.76 -6.72 21.84
CA MET A 59 -6.46 -6.18 21.44
C MET A 59 -5.40 -7.28 21.26
N GLY A 60 -5.31 -8.28 22.15
CA GLY A 60 -4.36 -9.38 22.01
C GLY A 60 -4.53 -10.21 20.73
N VAL A 61 -5.78 -10.34 20.24
CA VAL A 61 -6.10 -11.09 19.01
C VAL A 61 -6.01 -10.21 17.76
N PHE A 62 -6.56 -9.00 17.80
CA PHE A 62 -6.70 -8.13 16.63
C PHE A 62 -5.48 -7.26 16.36
N LEU A 63 -4.67 -6.92 17.37
CA LEU A 63 -3.48 -6.09 17.17
C LEU A 63 -2.43 -6.79 16.29
N PRO A 64 -2.11 -8.10 16.48
CA PRO A 64 -1.24 -8.83 15.56
C PRO A 64 -1.77 -8.85 14.13
N LEU A 65 -3.06 -9.17 13.96
CA LEU A 65 -3.74 -9.15 12.65
C LEU A 65 -3.67 -7.77 11.98
N TYR A 66 -3.81 -6.69 12.75
CA TYR A 66 -3.68 -5.32 12.24
C TYR A 66 -2.27 -5.01 11.74
N TYR A 67 -1.22 -5.46 12.43
CA TYR A 67 0.17 -5.27 12.02
C TYR A 67 0.63 -6.20 10.89
N GLU A 68 -0.06 -7.32 10.66
CA GLU A 68 0.20 -8.22 9.52
C GLU A 68 -0.41 -7.73 8.21
N TYR A 69 -1.56 -7.06 8.28
CA TYR A 69 -2.29 -6.56 7.10
C TYR A 69 -2.43 -5.02 7.06
N PRO A 70 -1.35 -4.22 7.27
CA PRO A 70 -1.53 -2.77 7.42
C PRO A 70 -2.02 -2.03 6.15
N ASP A 71 -1.84 -2.61 4.95
CA ASP A 71 -2.29 -2.04 3.66
C ASP A 71 -3.14 -3.06 2.87
N TRP A 72 -4.27 -3.50 3.43
CA TRP A 72 -5.34 -4.09 2.62
C TRP A 72 -5.77 -3.05 1.56
N PRO A 73 -5.79 -3.34 0.23
CA PRO A 73 -5.88 -4.66 -0.43
C PRO A 73 -4.58 -5.19 -1.09
N GLY A 74 -3.39 -4.78 -0.66
CA GLY A 74 -2.12 -5.28 -1.20
C GLY A 74 -1.91 -6.78 -0.93
N LYS A 75 -1.15 -7.46 -1.80
CA LYS A 75 -0.81 -8.88 -1.69
C LYS A 75 0.61 -9.07 -1.16
N LEU A 76 0.82 -10.11 -0.35
CA LEU A 76 2.13 -10.48 0.15
C LEU A 76 2.71 -11.63 -0.69
N TYR A 77 3.99 -11.53 -1.03
CA TYR A 77 4.69 -12.55 -1.79
C TYR A 77 5.97 -12.96 -1.05
N ALA A 78 6.24 -14.26 -1.01
CA ALA A 78 7.54 -14.78 -0.66
C ALA A 78 8.40 -14.92 -1.93
N ILE A 79 9.71 -14.68 -1.80
CA ILE A 79 10.65 -15.01 -2.86
C ILE A 79 11.17 -16.42 -2.61
N GLU A 80 10.74 -17.37 -3.44
CA GLU A 80 11.17 -18.78 -3.41
C GLU A 80 11.77 -19.13 -4.78
N ASP A 81 13.03 -19.56 -4.82
CA ASP A 81 13.77 -19.88 -6.06
C ASP A 81 13.69 -18.77 -7.14
N GLY A 82 13.69 -17.51 -6.70
CA GLY A 82 13.60 -16.34 -7.56
C GLY A 82 12.19 -16.06 -8.13
N ARG A 83 11.16 -16.81 -7.72
CA ARG A 83 9.74 -16.60 -8.04
C ARG A 83 9.01 -15.91 -6.90
N LEU A 84 8.00 -15.13 -7.27
CA LEU A 84 7.06 -14.56 -6.31
C LEU A 84 5.95 -15.59 -6.06
N VAL A 85 5.89 -16.12 -4.84
CA VAL A 85 4.83 -17.04 -4.40
C VAL A 85 3.89 -16.27 -3.49
N GLU A 86 2.62 -16.12 -3.90
CA GLU A 86 1.60 -15.45 -3.10
C GLU A 86 1.44 -16.20 -1.77
N GLN A 87 1.54 -15.45 -0.67
CA GLN A 87 1.36 -16.00 0.67
C GLN A 87 -0.06 -15.68 1.17
N PRO A 88 -0.84 -16.69 1.58
CA PRO A 88 -2.18 -16.48 2.12
C PRO A 88 -2.18 -15.80 3.50
N TRP A 89 -1.04 -15.84 4.19
CA TRP A 89 -0.88 -15.34 5.56
C TRP A 89 0.21 -14.25 5.63
N GLY A 90 0.11 -13.37 6.63
CA GLY A 90 1.04 -12.26 6.86
C GLY A 90 2.46 -12.69 7.23
N THR A 91 3.24 -11.76 7.77
CA THR A 91 4.70 -11.89 8.01
C THR A 91 5.15 -12.92 9.07
N PHE A 92 4.29 -13.86 9.46
CA PHE A 92 4.59 -14.89 10.44
C PHE A 92 5.48 -16.03 9.93
N GLU A 93 5.75 -16.09 8.63
CA GLU A 93 6.70 -17.03 8.07
C GLU A 93 8.15 -16.56 8.31
N TYR A 94 8.64 -16.79 9.54
CA TYR A 94 10.03 -16.55 9.91
C TYR A 94 10.98 -17.33 8.98
N GLY A 95 11.96 -16.62 8.40
CA GLY A 95 12.98 -17.18 7.52
C GLY A 95 12.69 -17.01 6.02
N LYS A 96 11.54 -16.48 5.64
CA LYS A 96 11.25 -16.11 4.25
C LYS A 96 11.42 -14.62 4.02
N THR A 97 11.98 -14.29 2.87
CA THR A 97 12.03 -12.91 2.39
C THR A 97 10.67 -12.56 1.79
N LEU A 98 9.94 -11.69 2.50
CA LEU A 98 8.59 -11.28 2.12
C LEU A 98 8.62 -9.89 1.50
N VAL A 99 7.88 -9.74 0.40
CA VAL A 99 7.73 -8.48 -0.31
C VAL A 99 6.25 -8.15 -0.42
N ARG A 100 5.89 -6.91 -0.11
CA ARG A 100 4.54 -6.40 -0.31
C ARG A 100 4.44 -5.85 -1.72
N MET A 101 3.48 -6.37 -2.47
CA MET A 101 3.10 -5.79 -3.75
C MET A 101 1.79 -5.02 -3.61
N PRO A 102 1.73 -3.81 -4.19
CA PRO A 102 0.46 -3.12 -4.35
C PRO A 102 -0.46 -3.92 -5.29
N SER A 103 -1.73 -3.56 -5.38
CA SER A 103 -2.60 -4.09 -6.44
C SER A 103 -2.04 -3.70 -7.82
N PRO A 104 -2.21 -4.51 -8.88
CA PRO A 104 -1.82 -4.12 -10.25
C PRO A 104 -2.40 -2.77 -10.70
N ASP A 105 -3.57 -2.39 -10.17
CA ASP A 105 -4.25 -1.14 -10.48
C ASP A 105 -3.92 0.00 -9.50
N ALA A 106 -3.09 -0.25 -8.49
CA ALA A 106 -2.73 0.77 -7.51
C ALA A 106 -1.67 1.71 -8.08
N GLU A 107 -1.88 3.00 -7.84
CA GLU A 107 -0.94 4.05 -8.24
C GLU A 107 0.35 3.95 -7.43
N ILE A 108 1.48 3.76 -8.10
CA ILE A 108 2.78 3.57 -7.44
C ILE A 108 3.57 4.88 -7.41
N ALA A 109 3.65 5.55 -8.55
CA ALA A 109 4.41 6.78 -8.72
C ALA A 109 3.63 7.80 -9.57
N LYS A 110 3.91 9.08 -9.33
CA LYS A 110 3.34 10.21 -10.08
C LYS A 110 4.46 11.16 -10.49
N HIS A 111 4.34 11.70 -11.69
CA HIS A 111 5.23 12.73 -12.20
C HIS A 111 4.41 13.81 -12.92
N ARG A 112 4.65 15.08 -12.60
CA ARG A 112 4.06 16.21 -13.32
C ARG A 112 5.09 16.74 -14.30
N THR A 113 4.66 16.87 -15.55
CA THR A 113 5.51 17.36 -16.62
C THR A 113 4.79 18.48 -17.38
N SER A 114 5.57 19.25 -18.11
CA SER A 114 5.07 20.30 -18.96
C SER A 114 5.95 20.48 -20.18
N VAL A 115 5.33 20.83 -21.30
CA VAL A 115 6.02 21.08 -22.56
C VAL A 115 5.56 22.41 -23.13
N SER A 116 6.49 23.12 -23.75
CA SER A 116 6.20 24.28 -24.59
C SER A 116 6.43 23.83 -26.04
N PRO A 117 5.37 23.44 -26.77
CA PRO A 117 5.50 22.93 -28.13
C PRO A 117 6.23 23.91 -29.04
N ILE A 118 7.16 23.42 -29.86
CA ILE A 118 7.84 24.27 -30.86
C ILE A 118 6.88 24.50 -32.01
N THR A 119 6.51 25.76 -32.24
CA THR A 119 5.53 26.15 -33.26
C THR A 119 5.78 27.57 -33.74
N THR A 120 5.32 27.86 -34.96
CA THR A 120 5.32 29.20 -35.52
C THR A 120 4.18 30.07 -34.99
N ASN A 121 3.23 29.49 -34.25
CA ASN A 121 2.10 30.20 -33.69
C ASN A 121 2.44 30.81 -32.32
N PRO A 122 2.48 32.15 -32.19
CA PRO A 122 2.86 32.82 -30.93
C PRO A 122 1.84 32.63 -29.80
N LYS A 123 0.68 32.02 -30.07
CA LYS A 123 -0.33 31.66 -29.07
C LYS A 123 -0.09 30.31 -28.40
N VAL A 124 0.99 29.60 -28.73
CA VAL A 124 1.24 28.31 -28.09
C VAL A 124 1.67 28.50 -26.65
N ARG A 125 0.84 27.89 -25.81
CA ARG A 125 0.83 27.96 -24.37
C ARG A 125 1.50 26.70 -23.81
N ARG A 126 2.01 26.80 -22.60
CA ARG A 126 2.66 25.68 -21.92
C ARG A 126 1.60 24.63 -21.58
N ILE A 127 1.76 23.42 -22.10
CA ILE A 127 0.86 22.30 -21.79
C ILE A 127 1.43 21.60 -20.56
N SER A 128 0.61 21.42 -19.53
CA SER A 128 0.98 20.73 -18.29
C SER A 128 0.05 19.57 -18.00
N TYR A 129 0.60 18.42 -17.61
CA TYR A 129 -0.16 17.20 -17.33
C TYR A 129 0.56 16.33 -16.30
N GLN A 130 -0.16 15.37 -15.73
CA GLN A 130 0.36 14.42 -14.76
C GLN A 130 0.33 13.01 -15.35
N ILE A 131 1.42 12.29 -15.11
CA ILE A 131 1.59 10.89 -15.45
C ILE A 131 1.51 10.11 -14.13
N THR A 132 0.62 9.14 -14.07
CA THR A 132 0.51 8.18 -12.96
C THR A 132 0.97 6.83 -13.47
N ALA A 133 1.85 6.16 -12.74
CA ALA A 133 2.35 4.83 -13.11
C ALA A 133 1.84 3.71 -12.24
N TYR A 134 1.73 2.57 -12.89
CA TYR A 134 1.26 1.30 -12.38
C TYR A 134 2.23 0.22 -12.83
N VAL A 135 2.33 -0.87 -12.08
CA VAL A 135 3.09 -2.06 -12.46
C VAL A 135 2.08 -3.17 -12.71
N THR A 136 2.04 -3.65 -13.96
CA THR A 136 1.02 -4.62 -14.39
C THR A 136 1.42 -6.05 -14.04
N ASP A 137 2.71 -6.34 -14.03
CA ASP A 137 3.28 -7.64 -13.65
C ASP A 137 4.48 -7.42 -12.71
N HIS A 138 4.24 -7.63 -11.41
CA HIS A 138 5.24 -7.42 -10.37
C HIS A 138 6.44 -8.35 -10.49
N GLU A 139 6.22 -9.61 -10.89
CA GLU A 139 7.30 -10.59 -11.00
C GLU A 139 8.24 -10.19 -12.15
N ARG A 140 7.66 -9.85 -13.29
CA ARG A 140 8.44 -9.38 -14.44
C ARG A 140 9.15 -8.05 -14.16
N TYR A 141 8.47 -7.11 -13.50
CA TYR A 141 9.06 -5.81 -13.13
C TYR A 141 10.30 -5.95 -12.25
N LEU A 142 10.23 -6.80 -11.20
CA LEU A 142 11.35 -7.02 -10.29
C LEU A 142 12.48 -7.80 -10.94
N ARG A 143 12.17 -8.75 -11.82
CA ARG A 143 13.19 -9.55 -12.52
C ARG A 143 13.91 -8.79 -13.63
N ALA A 144 13.30 -7.73 -14.17
CA ALA A 144 13.93 -6.92 -15.20
C ALA A 144 15.28 -6.34 -14.74
N LYS A 145 15.46 -6.06 -13.43
CA LYS A 145 16.72 -5.58 -12.86
C LYS A 145 16.98 -6.18 -11.47
N PRO A 146 18.13 -6.82 -11.21
CA PRO A 146 18.47 -7.40 -9.90
C PRO A 146 18.37 -6.40 -8.73
N GLU A 147 18.69 -5.13 -9.01
CA GLU A 147 18.62 -4.04 -8.04
C GLU A 147 17.21 -3.79 -7.50
N ARG A 148 16.18 -4.00 -8.33
CA ARG A 148 14.77 -3.85 -7.92
C ARG A 148 14.37 -4.91 -6.92
N LEU A 149 14.79 -6.15 -7.15
CA LEU A 149 14.56 -7.24 -6.22
C LEU A 149 15.25 -6.94 -4.89
N ASN A 150 16.53 -6.55 -4.91
CA ASN A 150 17.28 -6.21 -3.69
C ASN A 150 16.66 -5.05 -2.92
N ALA A 151 16.20 -4.00 -3.62
CA ALA A 151 15.52 -2.86 -3.00
C ALA A 151 14.16 -3.26 -2.39
N ALA A 152 13.43 -4.16 -3.05
CA ALA A 152 12.15 -4.67 -2.56
C ALA A 152 12.29 -5.59 -1.34
N VAL A 153 13.49 -6.12 -1.10
CA VAL A 153 13.84 -7.03 0.01
C VAL A 153 14.33 -6.28 1.27
N GLY A 154 14.32 -4.93 1.27
CA GLY A 154 14.88 -4.10 2.34
C GLY A 154 14.49 -4.47 3.78
N TYR A 155 15.41 -4.23 4.72
CA TYR A 155 15.29 -4.56 6.15
C TYR A 155 14.07 -3.89 6.82
N GLY A 156 13.07 -4.69 7.22
CA GLY A 156 11.88 -4.23 7.95
C GLY A 156 10.61 -4.98 7.56
N PHE A 157 9.48 -4.62 8.15
CA PHE A 157 8.15 -5.17 7.83
C PHE A 157 7.81 -4.89 6.36
N ALA A 158 8.13 -5.86 5.49
CA ALA A 158 7.84 -5.95 4.06
C ALA A 158 8.28 -4.74 3.19
N GLY A 159 9.43 -4.87 2.53
CA GLY A 159 9.79 -3.98 1.43
C GLY A 159 8.84 -4.14 0.22
N GLY A 160 8.99 -3.29 -0.80
CA GLY A 160 8.08 -3.25 -1.94
C GLY A 160 8.69 -2.54 -3.14
N ILE A 161 7.86 -2.21 -4.13
CA ILE A 161 8.31 -1.54 -5.36
C ILE A 161 8.94 -0.18 -5.02
N ASN A 162 10.16 0.03 -5.50
CA ASN A 162 10.87 1.29 -5.32
C ASN A 162 10.20 2.40 -6.15
N LYS A 163 9.40 3.23 -5.48
CA LYS A 163 8.66 4.34 -6.10
C LYS A 163 9.58 5.37 -6.75
N ASP A 164 10.77 5.59 -6.21
CA ASP A 164 11.72 6.59 -6.72
C ASP A 164 12.34 6.15 -8.05
N GLU A 165 12.66 4.86 -8.17
CA GLU A 165 13.18 4.30 -9.42
C GLU A 165 12.14 4.36 -10.54
N LEU A 166 10.90 3.95 -10.23
CA LEU A 166 9.79 4.06 -11.18
C LEU A 166 9.51 5.52 -11.57
N ARG A 167 9.56 6.45 -10.61
CA ARG A 167 9.41 7.89 -10.87
C ARG A 167 10.48 8.41 -11.83
N LYS A 168 11.76 8.06 -11.62
CA LYS A 168 12.87 8.45 -12.51
C LYS A 168 12.70 7.87 -13.92
N LEU A 169 12.25 6.62 -14.02
CA LEU A 169 11.97 5.99 -15.31
C LEU A 169 10.89 6.76 -16.09
N ILE A 170 9.81 7.15 -15.42
CA ILE A 170 8.73 7.95 -16.05
C ILE A 170 9.22 9.35 -16.40
N GLU A 171 9.99 10.00 -15.53
CA GLU A 171 10.54 11.33 -15.79
C GLU A 171 11.41 11.34 -17.05
N TYR A 172 12.27 10.34 -17.21
CA TYR A 172 13.05 10.15 -18.43
C TYR A 172 12.16 10.00 -19.67
N TRP A 173 11.19 9.08 -19.63
CA TRP A 173 10.33 8.88 -20.80
C TRP A 173 9.35 10.03 -21.06
N ALA A 174 8.97 10.79 -20.05
CA ALA A 174 8.18 12.01 -20.21
C ALA A 174 8.98 13.10 -20.92
N TYR A 175 10.28 13.20 -20.64
CA TYR A 175 11.18 14.08 -21.37
C TYR A 175 11.26 13.68 -22.84
N GLU A 176 11.52 12.40 -23.13
CA GLU A 176 11.59 11.87 -24.50
C GLU A 176 10.26 12.03 -25.26
N LEU A 177 9.13 11.82 -24.58
CA LEU A 177 7.80 12.06 -25.15
C LEU A 177 7.64 13.53 -25.56
N ASN A 178 8.01 14.46 -24.67
CA ASN A 178 7.87 15.89 -24.93
C ASN A 178 8.72 16.33 -26.13
N ASP A 179 9.90 15.73 -26.32
CA ASP A 179 10.74 16.00 -27.49
C ASP A 179 10.13 15.39 -28.77
N ALA A 180 9.84 14.08 -28.74
CA ALA A 180 9.35 13.34 -29.90
C ALA A 180 7.95 13.78 -30.38
N LYS A 181 7.11 14.29 -29.47
CA LYS A 181 5.71 14.64 -29.74
C LYS A 181 5.43 16.13 -29.61
N SER A 182 6.46 16.96 -29.48
CA SER A 182 6.34 18.42 -29.35
C SER A 182 5.43 19.02 -30.43
N ALA A 183 5.66 18.72 -31.70
CA ALA A 183 4.87 19.28 -32.81
C ALA A 183 3.39 18.86 -32.76
N GLU A 184 3.11 17.60 -32.43
CA GLU A 184 1.75 17.07 -32.30
C GLU A 184 1.05 17.67 -31.07
N PHE A 185 1.82 17.97 -30.01
CA PHE A 185 1.29 18.64 -28.84
C PHE A 185 0.82 20.07 -29.12
N ALA A 186 1.38 20.74 -30.13
CA ALA A 186 0.92 22.07 -30.54
C ALA A 186 -0.54 22.10 -31.04
N GLU A 187 -1.12 20.94 -31.41
CA GLU A 187 -2.54 20.83 -31.80
C GLU A 187 -3.50 20.92 -30.60
N PHE A 188 -3.02 20.74 -29.37
CA PHE A 188 -3.86 20.75 -28.16
C PHE A 188 -3.83 22.13 -27.51
N TYR A 189 -4.89 22.90 -27.73
CA TYR A 189 -4.98 24.29 -27.27
C TYR A 189 -6.21 24.57 -26.39
N ASN A 190 -7.21 23.68 -26.40
CA ASN A 190 -8.44 23.85 -25.65
C ASN A 190 -8.59 22.75 -24.58
N PRO A 191 -8.21 23.01 -23.32
CA PRO A 191 -8.33 22.03 -22.25
C PRO A 191 -9.78 21.72 -21.87
N LEU A 192 -10.75 22.53 -22.28
CA LEU A 192 -12.19 22.30 -22.03
C LEU A 192 -12.84 21.41 -23.09
N SER A 193 -12.11 21.00 -24.13
CA SER A 193 -12.63 20.12 -25.18
C SER A 193 -12.37 18.65 -24.84
N ASP A 194 -13.44 17.90 -24.58
CA ASP A 194 -13.36 16.45 -24.32
C ASP A 194 -12.67 15.68 -25.45
N ALA A 195 -12.92 16.09 -26.70
CA ALA A 195 -12.30 15.49 -27.87
C ALA A 195 -10.77 15.68 -27.87
N GLN A 196 -10.30 16.90 -27.53
CA GLN A 196 -8.86 17.16 -27.41
C GLN A 196 -8.25 16.43 -26.21
N GLN A 197 -8.93 16.42 -25.05
CA GLN A 197 -8.47 15.69 -23.86
C GLN A 197 -8.30 14.19 -24.16
N LYS A 198 -9.29 13.58 -24.82
CA LYS A 198 -9.21 12.16 -25.20
C LYS A 198 -8.09 11.88 -26.20
N LYS A 199 -7.93 12.73 -27.24
CA LYS A 199 -6.86 12.59 -28.23
C LYS A 199 -5.47 12.76 -27.59
N PHE A 200 -5.31 13.75 -26.70
CA PHE A 200 -4.09 13.97 -25.94
C PHE A 200 -3.74 12.76 -25.06
N ARG A 201 -4.70 12.29 -24.25
CA ARG A 201 -4.49 11.12 -23.38
C ARG A 201 -4.09 9.89 -24.18
N SER A 202 -4.79 9.58 -25.27
CA SER A 202 -4.43 8.44 -26.13
C SER A 202 -3.01 8.59 -26.68
N LEU A 203 -2.67 9.76 -27.24
CA LEU A 203 -1.35 9.99 -27.83
C LEU A 203 -0.22 9.79 -26.81
N ALA A 204 -0.32 10.44 -25.65
CA ALA A 204 0.71 10.37 -24.61
C ALA A 204 0.77 8.96 -23.98
N GLN A 205 -0.40 8.39 -23.65
CA GLN A 205 -0.49 7.08 -22.99
C GLN A 205 -0.01 5.96 -23.91
N ASP A 206 -0.43 5.94 -25.18
CA ASP A 206 -0.02 4.91 -26.13
C ASP A 206 1.48 4.95 -26.42
N TRP A 207 2.07 6.16 -26.48
CA TRP A 207 3.51 6.30 -26.67
C TRP A 207 4.29 5.85 -25.43
N LEU A 208 3.93 6.34 -24.24
CA LEU A 208 4.64 5.99 -23.00
C LEU A 208 4.50 4.49 -22.67
N ASN A 209 3.32 3.90 -22.85
CA ASN A 209 3.10 2.48 -22.57
C ASN A 209 3.92 1.58 -23.49
N LYS A 210 4.20 2.00 -24.73
CA LYS A 210 5.13 1.26 -25.61
C LYS A 210 6.55 1.24 -25.04
N GLN A 211 7.01 2.35 -24.46
CA GLN A 211 8.36 2.44 -23.88
C GLN A 211 8.47 1.71 -22.54
N LEU A 212 7.38 1.66 -21.76
CA LEU A 212 7.33 1.03 -20.44
C LEU A 212 6.95 -0.46 -20.48
N ALA A 213 6.40 -0.96 -21.59
CA ALA A 213 6.04 -2.37 -21.75
C ALA A 213 7.19 -3.37 -21.49
N PRO A 214 8.45 -3.12 -21.90
CA PRO A 214 9.58 -4.00 -21.57
C PRO A 214 9.80 -4.14 -20.05
N GLU A 215 9.51 -3.07 -19.32
CA GLU A 215 9.67 -2.97 -17.87
C GLU A 215 8.45 -3.50 -17.08
N ALA A 216 7.41 -3.98 -17.76
CA ALA A 216 6.13 -4.37 -17.15
C ALA A 216 5.44 -3.25 -16.34
N ALA A 217 5.65 -2.01 -16.76
CA ALA A 217 4.98 -0.84 -16.23
C ALA A 217 4.03 -0.24 -17.27
N THR A 218 2.99 0.44 -16.78
CA THR A 218 2.03 1.19 -17.61
C THR A 218 1.75 2.52 -16.94
N VAL A 219 1.22 3.47 -17.70
CA VAL A 219 0.85 4.79 -17.22
C VAL A 219 -0.59 5.16 -17.58
N GLY A 220 -1.17 5.98 -16.72
CA GLY A 220 -2.37 6.75 -16.97
C GLY A 220 -2.02 8.23 -17.06
N ILE A 221 -2.71 8.95 -17.95
CA ILE A 221 -2.48 10.37 -18.20
C ILE A 221 -3.66 11.18 -17.70
N SER A 222 -3.40 12.19 -16.89
CA SER A 222 -4.44 13.13 -16.44
C SER A 222 -4.91 14.02 -17.59
N GLU A 223 -5.94 14.83 -17.32
CA GLU A 223 -6.26 15.94 -18.21
C GLU A 223 -5.07 16.91 -18.33
N PHE A 224 -4.91 17.45 -19.54
CA PHE A 224 -3.93 18.51 -19.77
C PHE A 224 -4.54 19.86 -19.43
N THR A 225 -3.67 20.75 -18.97
CA THR A 225 -3.97 22.17 -18.73
C THR A 225 -3.06 23.02 -19.59
N VAL A 226 -3.49 24.25 -19.86
CA VAL A 226 -2.80 25.15 -20.76
C VAL A 226 -2.54 26.46 -20.02
N GLN A 227 -1.26 26.83 -19.86
CA GLN A 227 -0.80 28.02 -19.15
C GLN A 227 -0.17 29.05 -20.09
#